data_AF-A0A653ID36-F1
#
_entry.id   AF-A0A653ID36-F1
#
_cell.length_a   1.000
_cell.length_b   1.000
_cell.length_c   1.000
_cell.angle_alpha   90.00
_cell.angle_beta   90.00
_cell.angle_gamma   90.00
#
_symmetry.space_group_name_H-M   'P 1'
#
loop_
_entity.id
_entity.type
_entity.pdbx_description
1 polymer ?
#
loop_
_entity_poly.entity_id
_entity_poly.type
_entity_poly.pdbx_seq_one_letter_code
_entity_poly.pdbx_strand_id
1 'polypeptide(L)'
;MKLTVVNQVLLETISRLRGERTDRSLFHILQGKRSATSLQDAHFYELETVFGMLPFRRETFDRLLLELEQQGFIERAETLRITELGQSSIKVPFLIDDMGGELRGFSVVLWKRLSLLIQTVVCLEQKRFFVPVQQDVAIKDWVRRYIKGMPQRTQWIDQVYQELREALRQLSVKEATLISYRLSGLKTGLSYPQLVEKLDSDVLSLRLEFMMAWRKCLRHLDEAGLILRLGEDIDQSKMTQSAQKTWDMLRNGFALNEISERRRLKKSTMEDHLVEIAMYSDVFPRSQFLSDAQFKEVIEVANRNETFSLKRIKGELKLETDYFQIRIALARKRWEER
;
A
#
# COMPACT_ATOMS: atom_id res chain seq x y z
N MET A 1 16.63 3.57 -23.92
CA MET A 1 17.13 3.32 -22.56
C MET A 1 16.41 2.10 -21.99
N LYS A 2 17.05 1.26 -21.16
CA LYS A 2 16.37 0.10 -20.54
C LYS A 2 15.45 0.61 -19.44
N LEU A 3 14.15 0.31 -19.51
CA LEU A 3 13.20 0.64 -18.45
C LEU A 3 13.60 -0.05 -17.14
N THR A 4 13.71 0.73 -16.07
CA THR A 4 13.99 0.26 -14.72
C THR A 4 12.73 -0.33 -14.07
N VAL A 5 12.87 -0.98 -12.92
CA VAL A 5 11.71 -1.54 -12.19
C VAL A 5 10.76 -0.43 -11.76
N VAL A 6 11.29 0.70 -11.29
CA VAL A 6 10.45 1.86 -10.94
C VAL A 6 9.66 2.39 -12.14
N ASN A 7 10.25 2.38 -13.34
CA ASN A 7 9.55 2.78 -14.56
C ASN A 7 8.44 1.80 -14.92
N GLN A 8 8.68 0.49 -14.77
CA GLN A 8 7.66 -0.55 -15.00
C GLN A 8 6.48 -0.40 -14.05
N VAL A 9 6.74 -0.15 -12.76
CA VAL A 9 5.68 0.12 -11.76
C VAL A 9 4.88 1.37 -12.12
N LEU A 10 5.55 2.45 -12.55
CA LEU A 10 4.87 3.68 -12.96
C LEU A 10 3.99 3.44 -14.18
N LEU A 11 4.49 2.78 -15.23
CA LEU A 11 3.71 2.50 -16.43
C LEU A 11 2.49 1.62 -16.14
N GLU A 12 2.65 0.56 -15.34
CA GLU A 12 1.52 -0.28 -14.95
C GLU A 12 0.49 0.51 -14.12
N THR A 13 0.96 1.35 -13.18
CA THR A 13 0.07 2.20 -12.38
C THR A 13 -0.72 3.18 -13.25
N ILE A 14 -0.05 3.82 -14.23
CA ILE A 14 -0.68 4.76 -15.16
C ILE A 14 -1.69 4.05 -16.07
N SER A 15 -1.35 2.86 -16.55
CA SER A 15 -2.24 2.01 -17.35
C SER A 15 -3.55 1.72 -16.60
N ARG A 16 -3.45 1.31 -15.32
CA ARG A 16 -4.63 1.03 -14.49
C ARG A 16 -5.51 2.26 -14.21
N LEU A 17 -4.98 3.49 -14.30
CA LEU A 17 -5.77 4.72 -14.17
C LEU A 17 -6.64 5.04 -15.39
N ARG A 18 -6.50 4.30 -16.50
CA ARG A 18 -7.36 4.38 -17.71
C ARG A 18 -7.46 5.78 -18.33
N GLY A 19 -6.46 6.63 -18.13
CA GLY A 19 -6.52 8.00 -18.62
C GLY A 19 -7.57 8.87 -17.92
N GLU A 20 -8.02 8.52 -16.71
CA GLU A 20 -9.10 9.21 -15.99
C GLU A 20 -8.60 10.08 -14.84
N ARG A 21 -7.30 10.05 -14.56
CA ARG A 21 -6.69 10.74 -13.42
C ARG A 21 -5.45 11.52 -13.81
N THR A 22 -5.16 12.54 -13.02
CA THR A 22 -4.03 13.45 -13.23
C THR A 22 -2.74 12.89 -12.63
N ASP A 23 -1.61 13.46 -13.03
CA ASP A 23 -0.30 13.24 -12.41
C ASP A 23 -0.31 13.50 -10.88
N ARG A 24 -1.06 14.51 -10.43
CA ARG A 24 -1.26 14.82 -9.01
C ARG A 24 -1.99 13.70 -8.27
N SER A 25 -2.97 13.08 -8.92
CA SER A 25 -3.73 11.96 -8.34
C SER A 25 -2.83 10.74 -8.20
N LEU A 26 -2.06 10.43 -9.25
CA LEU A 26 -1.02 9.40 -9.21
C LEU A 26 -0.03 9.68 -8.07
N PHE A 27 0.51 10.90 -7.98
CA PHE A 27 1.45 11.27 -6.92
C PHE A 27 0.86 11.02 -5.53
N HIS A 28 -0.39 11.42 -5.27
CA HIS A 28 -1.04 11.18 -3.98
C HIS A 28 -1.22 9.69 -3.64
N ILE A 29 -1.51 8.84 -4.63
CA ILE A 29 -1.58 7.38 -4.47
C ILE A 29 -0.20 6.84 -4.08
N LEU A 30 0.84 7.19 -4.84
CA LEU A 30 2.21 6.73 -4.59
C LEU A 30 2.75 7.17 -3.22
N GLN A 31 2.39 8.38 -2.77
CA GLN A 31 2.71 8.90 -1.43
C GLN A 31 1.88 8.26 -0.30
N GLY A 32 0.78 7.59 -0.63
CA GLY A 32 -0.13 7.03 0.37
C GLY A 32 -0.91 8.11 1.12
N LYS A 33 -1.20 9.24 0.47
CA LYS A 33 -2.00 10.33 1.07
C LYS A 33 -3.38 9.78 1.40
N ARG A 34 -3.78 9.74 2.67
CA ARG A 34 -5.06 9.19 3.12
C ARG A 34 -6.20 10.21 3.04
N SER A 35 -6.51 10.66 1.83
CA SER A 35 -7.71 11.46 1.54
C SER A 35 -8.79 10.59 0.91
N ALA A 36 -10.05 11.00 1.01
CA ALA A 36 -11.17 10.23 0.44
C ALA A 36 -10.96 9.91 -1.04
N THR A 37 -10.52 10.89 -1.84
CA THR A 37 -10.28 10.73 -3.28
C THR A 37 -9.18 9.73 -3.59
N SER A 38 -8.03 9.84 -2.92
CA SER A 38 -6.89 8.96 -3.19
C SER A 38 -7.12 7.53 -2.71
N LEU A 39 -7.87 7.32 -1.62
CA LEU A 39 -8.28 5.99 -1.17
C LEU A 39 -9.27 5.36 -2.16
N GLN A 40 -10.26 6.13 -2.64
CA GLN A 40 -11.18 5.67 -3.67
C GLN A 40 -10.49 5.34 -4.98
N ASP A 41 -9.60 6.21 -5.46
CA ASP A 41 -8.86 5.93 -6.68
C ASP A 41 -7.99 4.68 -6.50
N ALA A 42 -7.34 4.53 -5.33
CA ALA A 42 -6.60 3.31 -5.02
C ALA A 42 -7.48 2.05 -5.09
N HIS A 43 -8.70 2.14 -4.59
CA HIS A 43 -9.66 1.03 -4.58
C HIS A 43 -10.21 0.73 -5.99
N PHE A 44 -10.77 1.74 -6.66
CA PHE A 44 -11.45 1.62 -7.95
C PHE A 44 -10.50 1.16 -9.06
N TYR A 45 -9.28 1.71 -9.10
CA TYR A 45 -8.30 1.37 -10.13
C TYR A 45 -7.34 0.22 -9.75
N GLU A 46 -7.61 -0.51 -8.66
CA GLU A 46 -6.77 -1.67 -8.26
C GLU A 46 -5.32 -1.27 -7.95
N LEU A 47 -5.16 -0.13 -7.29
CA LEU A 47 -3.86 0.46 -6.92
C LEU A 47 -3.61 0.44 -5.41
N GLU A 48 -4.43 -0.26 -4.62
CA GLU A 48 -4.18 -0.47 -3.19
C GLU A 48 -2.79 -1.08 -2.95
N THR A 49 -2.31 -1.89 -3.89
CA THR A 49 -1.02 -2.59 -3.82
C THR A 49 0.20 -1.68 -4.07
N VAL A 50 0.01 -0.47 -4.59
CA VAL A 50 1.07 0.54 -4.74
C VAL A 50 0.89 1.74 -3.80
N PHE A 51 -0.25 1.81 -3.13
CA PHE A 51 -0.59 2.93 -2.26
C PHE A 51 0.45 3.11 -1.13
N GLY A 52 1.12 4.26 -1.12
CA GLY A 52 2.17 4.59 -0.15
C GLY A 52 3.52 3.93 -0.35
N MET A 53 3.70 3.15 -1.42
CA MET A 53 4.93 2.37 -1.64
C MET A 53 6.06 3.20 -2.26
N LEU A 54 5.73 4.37 -2.82
CA LEU A 54 6.65 5.22 -3.57
C LEU A 54 6.61 6.66 -3.07
N PRO A 55 7.08 6.94 -1.83
CA PRO A 55 7.12 8.28 -1.24
C PRO A 55 8.25 9.12 -1.84
N PHE A 56 8.21 9.34 -3.16
CA PHE A 56 9.16 10.17 -3.88
C PHE A 56 9.14 11.61 -3.38
N ARG A 57 10.29 12.28 -3.46
CA ARG A 57 10.26 13.75 -3.49
C ARG A 57 9.57 14.19 -4.78
N ARG A 58 8.89 15.34 -4.75
CA ARG A 58 8.11 15.84 -5.88
C ARG A 58 8.96 15.96 -7.14
N GLU A 59 10.18 16.46 -6.99
CA GLU A 59 11.15 16.66 -8.07
C GLU A 59 11.57 15.34 -8.71
N THR A 60 11.69 14.27 -7.90
CA THR A 60 12.01 12.93 -8.40
C THR A 60 10.86 12.36 -9.23
N PHE A 61 9.63 12.54 -8.76
CA PHE A 61 8.44 12.10 -9.47
C PHE A 61 8.27 12.84 -10.81
N ASP A 62 8.38 14.17 -10.81
CA ASP A 62 8.20 14.98 -12.01
C ASP A 62 9.26 14.65 -13.06
N ARG A 63 10.51 14.41 -12.63
CA ARG A 63 11.61 13.95 -13.50
C ARG A 63 11.34 12.58 -14.11
N LEU A 64 10.94 11.58 -13.31
CA LEU A 64 10.62 10.25 -13.83
C LEU A 64 9.48 10.30 -14.86
N LEU A 65 8.43 11.08 -14.58
CA LEU A 65 7.37 11.25 -15.56
C LEU A 65 7.85 11.98 -16.82
N LEU A 66 8.77 12.94 -16.72
CA LEU A 66 9.31 13.66 -17.88
C LEU A 66 10.14 12.71 -18.75
N GLU A 67 10.94 11.85 -18.12
CA GLU A 67 11.71 10.82 -18.81
C GLU A 67 10.82 9.83 -19.57
N LEU A 68 9.68 9.42 -18.98
CA LEU A 68 8.71 8.53 -19.64
C LEU A 68 8.00 9.21 -20.82
N GLU A 69 7.64 10.48 -20.66
CA GLU A 69 6.98 11.30 -21.67
C GLU A 69 7.90 11.59 -22.86
N GLN A 70 9.16 11.98 -22.62
CA GLN A 70 10.15 12.20 -23.68
C GLN A 70 10.47 10.93 -24.48
N GLN A 71 10.30 9.76 -23.87
CA GLN A 71 10.45 8.47 -24.54
C GLN A 71 9.17 8.00 -25.24
N GLY A 72 8.09 8.79 -25.19
CA GLY A 72 6.82 8.49 -25.85
C GLY A 72 6.01 7.38 -25.19
N PHE A 73 6.28 7.04 -23.92
CA PHE A 73 5.53 6.00 -23.20
C PHE A 73 4.23 6.52 -22.58
N ILE A 74 4.17 7.82 -22.29
CA ILE A 74 3.01 8.47 -21.67
C ILE A 74 2.76 9.83 -22.30
N GLU A 75 1.53 10.32 -22.15
CA GLU A 75 1.11 11.65 -22.56
C GLU A 75 0.47 12.38 -21.37
N ARG A 76 0.87 13.64 -21.15
CA ARG A 76 0.24 14.53 -20.18
C ARG A 76 -0.67 15.51 -20.90
N ALA A 77 -1.98 15.33 -20.73
CA ALA A 77 -2.99 16.31 -21.12
C ALA A 77 -3.73 16.79 -19.86
N GLU A 78 -5.06 16.90 -19.91
CA GLU A 78 -5.88 17.08 -18.70
C GLU A 78 -5.75 15.89 -17.73
N THR A 79 -5.42 14.72 -18.26
CA THR A 79 -5.24 13.45 -17.56
C THR A 79 -3.94 12.80 -18.00
N LEU A 80 -3.40 11.91 -17.18
CA LEU A 80 -2.22 11.12 -17.47
C LEU A 80 -2.61 9.86 -18.25
N ARG A 81 -2.09 9.71 -19.47
CA ARG A 81 -2.42 8.58 -20.36
C ARG A 81 -1.17 7.78 -20.70
N ILE A 82 -1.33 6.46 -20.82
CA ILE A 82 -0.30 5.60 -21.38
C ILE A 82 -0.49 5.52 -22.90
N THR A 83 0.60 5.53 -23.66
CA THR A 83 0.57 5.31 -25.11
C THR A 83 0.59 3.82 -25.44
N GLU A 84 0.33 3.45 -26.70
CA GLU A 84 0.50 2.06 -27.16
C GLU A 84 1.94 1.55 -26.97
N LEU A 85 2.93 2.43 -27.18
CA LEU A 85 4.34 2.14 -26.90
C LEU A 85 4.58 1.91 -25.41
N GLY A 86 3.99 2.72 -24.53
CA GLY A 86 4.05 2.53 -23.08
C GLY A 86 3.44 1.20 -22.65
N GLN A 87 2.26 0.88 -23.18
CA GLN A 87 1.53 -0.34 -22.84
C GLN A 87 2.29 -1.60 -23.25
N SER A 88 2.81 -1.64 -24.49
CA SER A 88 3.61 -2.76 -24.99
C SER A 88 4.97 -2.90 -24.29
N SER A 89 5.43 -1.85 -23.60
CA SER A 89 6.71 -1.85 -22.88
C SER A 89 6.61 -2.38 -21.44
N ILE A 90 5.41 -2.69 -20.95
CA ILE A 90 5.19 -3.35 -19.66
C ILE A 90 5.58 -4.83 -19.82
N LYS A 91 6.73 -5.22 -19.25
CA LYS A 91 7.33 -6.55 -19.43
C LYS A 91 6.81 -7.58 -18.45
N VAL A 92 6.49 -7.13 -17.24
CA VAL A 92 6.00 -7.97 -16.15
C VAL A 92 4.64 -7.40 -15.76
N PRO A 93 3.55 -7.78 -16.46
CA PRO A 93 2.22 -7.44 -15.98
C PRO A 93 2.03 -7.99 -14.56
N PHE A 94 1.26 -7.29 -13.73
CA PHE A 94 1.00 -7.64 -12.32
C PHE A 94 2.20 -7.45 -11.38
N LEU A 95 3.26 -6.75 -11.82
CA LEU A 95 4.39 -6.40 -10.96
C LEU A 95 3.93 -5.65 -9.71
N ILE A 96 2.93 -4.77 -9.86
CA ILE A 96 2.43 -4.00 -8.73
C ILE A 96 1.64 -4.83 -7.72
N ASP A 97 1.08 -5.98 -8.10
CA ASP A 97 0.27 -6.80 -7.19
C ASP A 97 1.14 -7.48 -6.11
N ASP A 98 2.41 -7.77 -6.45
CA ASP A 98 3.41 -8.26 -5.50
C ASP A 98 3.96 -7.18 -4.56
N MET A 99 3.72 -5.89 -4.84
CA MET A 99 4.04 -4.83 -3.88
C MET A 99 3.06 -4.82 -2.71
N GLY A 100 1.81 -5.28 -2.95
CA GLY A 100 0.71 -5.46 -2.01
C GLY A 100 0.47 -4.37 -0.97
N GLY A 101 0.88 -3.17 -1.32
CA GLY A 101 0.57 -1.92 -0.67
C GLY A 101 1.32 -1.80 0.63
N GLU A 102 1.09 -0.70 1.33
CA GLU A 102 1.68 -0.51 2.64
C GLU A 102 1.34 -1.68 3.60
N LEU A 103 0.32 -2.54 3.35
CA LEU A 103 -0.39 -3.29 4.41
C LEU A 103 -0.58 -2.38 5.63
N ARG A 104 -0.78 -1.08 5.35
CA ARG A 104 -0.87 0.04 6.29
C ARG A 104 0.31 0.21 7.24
N GLY A 105 1.47 -0.22 6.80
CA GLY A 105 2.73 -0.11 7.49
C GLY A 105 3.24 -1.45 8.01
N PHE A 106 2.45 -2.54 7.96
CA PHE A 106 2.85 -3.82 8.56
C PHE A 106 4.23 -4.28 8.12
N SER A 107 4.46 -4.49 6.82
CA SER A 107 5.73 -5.01 6.30
C SER A 107 6.91 -4.07 6.62
N VAL A 108 6.69 -2.76 6.55
CA VAL A 108 7.69 -1.72 6.82
C VAL A 108 8.05 -1.67 8.30
N VAL A 109 7.06 -1.58 9.18
CA VAL A 109 7.23 -1.54 10.64
C VAL A 109 7.83 -2.85 11.12
N LEU A 110 7.37 -3.99 10.61
CA LEU A 110 7.90 -5.30 10.92
C LEU A 110 9.38 -5.42 10.55
N TRP A 111 9.76 -4.97 9.34
CA TRP A 111 11.17 -4.92 8.94
C TRP A 111 12.00 -4.04 9.89
N LYS A 112 11.50 -2.85 10.23
CA LYS A 112 12.19 -1.93 11.14
C LYS A 112 12.40 -2.57 12.51
N ARG A 113 11.36 -3.20 13.07
CA ARG A 113 11.42 -3.92 14.36
C ARG A 113 12.40 -5.08 14.30
N LEU A 114 12.25 -5.99 13.33
CA LEU A 114 13.10 -7.17 13.17
C LEU A 114 14.57 -6.78 12.99
N SER A 115 14.88 -5.87 12.05
CA SER A 115 16.26 -5.48 11.74
C SER A 115 16.97 -4.84 12.93
N LEU A 116 16.30 -3.97 13.69
CA LEU A 116 16.89 -3.38 14.89
C LEU A 116 16.99 -4.41 16.03
N LEU A 117 16.00 -5.28 16.17
CA LEU A 117 15.99 -6.28 17.24
C LEU A 117 17.11 -7.31 17.05
N ILE A 118 17.32 -7.81 15.83
CA ILE A 118 18.46 -8.67 15.47
C ILE A 118 19.78 -7.98 15.84
N GLN A 119 19.98 -6.73 15.40
CA GLN A 119 21.20 -5.97 15.72
C GLN A 119 21.40 -5.85 17.23
N THR A 120 20.33 -5.53 17.96
CA THR A 120 20.34 -5.33 19.40
C THR A 120 20.72 -6.62 20.13
N VAL A 121 20.08 -7.74 19.81
CA VAL A 121 20.39 -9.04 20.42
C VAL A 121 21.84 -9.42 20.17
N VAL A 122 22.31 -9.37 18.92
CA VAL A 122 23.68 -9.74 18.56
C VAL A 122 24.71 -8.87 19.30
N CYS A 123 24.51 -7.55 19.37
CA CYS A 123 25.45 -6.66 20.04
C CYS A 123 25.43 -6.79 21.57
N LEU A 124 24.26 -7.04 22.18
CA LEU A 124 24.16 -7.26 23.62
C LEU A 124 24.86 -8.56 24.04
N GLU A 125 24.67 -9.66 23.31
CA GLU A 125 25.34 -10.93 23.58
C GLU A 125 26.86 -10.81 23.45
N GLN A 126 27.32 -9.97 22.52
CA GLN A 126 28.75 -9.70 22.29
C GLN A 126 29.30 -8.54 23.14
N LYS A 127 28.48 -7.96 24.02
CA LYS A 127 28.84 -6.81 24.88
C LYS A 127 29.48 -5.65 24.11
N ARG A 128 28.99 -5.37 22.90
CA ARG A 128 29.48 -4.28 22.04
C ARG A 128 28.49 -3.14 21.94
N PHE A 129 29.01 -1.92 22.04
CA PHE A 129 28.25 -0.73 21.67
C PHE A 129 27.99 -0.69 20.17
N PHE A 130 26.84 -0.15 19.79
CA PHE A 130 26.44 -0.02 18.39
C PHE A 130 25.57 1.22 18.20
N VAL A 131 25.55 1.71 16.96
CA VAL A 131 24.58 2.72 16.51
C VAL A 131 23.36 1.98 15.95
N PRO A 132 22.13 2.25 16.46
CA PRO A 132 20.91 1.64 15.95
C PRO A 132 20.75 1.81 14.43
N VAL A 133 20.47 0.72 13.72
CA VAL A 133 20.17 0.75 12.28
C VAL A 133 18.86 1.49 11.97
N GLN A 134 17.96 1.59 12.95
CA GLN A 134 16.73 2.38 12.87
C GLN A 134 16.78 3.61 13.78
N GLN A 135 16.48 4.78 13.23
CA GLN A 135 16.48 6.06 13.95
C GLN A 135 15.12 6.43 14.56
N ASP A 136 14.06 5.76 14.12
CA ASP A 136 12.68 5.95 14.56
C ASP A 136 12.53 5.72 16.07
N VAL A 137 12.02 6.73 16.78
CA VAL A 137 11.89 6.70 18.25
C VAL A 137 10.90 5.62 18.69
N ALA A 138 9.76 5.50 18.01
CA ALA A 138 8.74 4.51 18.36
C ALA A 138 9.26 3.07 18.19
N ILE A 139 10.04 2.83 17.14
CA ILE A 139 10.69 1.53 16.91
C ILE A 139 11.74 1.24 17.98
N LYS A 140 12.59 2.20 18.33
CA LYS A 140 13.61 2.04 19.39
C LYS A 140 12.96 1.72 20.74
N ASP A 141 11.89 2.41 21.09
CA ASP A 141 11.17 2.18 22.35
C ASP A 141 10.46 0.83 22.37
N TRP A 142 9.87 0.42 21.25
CA TRP A 142 9.30 -0.91 21.11
C TRP A 142 10.36 -2.00 21.32
N VAL A 143 11.52 -1.91 20.65
CA VAL A 143 12.61 -2.88 20.79
C VAL A 143 13.14 -2.94 22.22
N ARG A 144 13.31 -1.80 22.90
CA ARG A 144 13.72 -1.76 24.31
C ARG A 144 12.73 -2.48 25.21
N ARG A 145 11.42 -2.28 25.02
CA ARG A 145 10.39 -2.98 25.79
C ARG A 145 10.41 -4.48 25.52
N TYR A 146 10.50 -4.87 24.25
CA TYR A 146 10.54 -6.27 23.85
C TYR A 146 11.75 -7.01 24.45
N ILE A 147 12.95 -6.41 24.40
CA ILE A 147 14.16 -6.98 24.99
C ILE A 147 14.06 -7.15 26.51
N LYS A 148 13.44 -6.20 27.24
CA LYS A 148 13.28 -6.31 28.70
C LYS A 148 12.44 -7.51 29.11
N GLY A 149 11.47 -7.89 28.29
CA GLY A 149 10.62 -9.07 28.51
C GLY A 149 11.19 -10.37 27.94
N MET A 150 12.37 -10.36 27.32
CA MET A 150 12.95 -11.53 26.65
C MET A 150 13.88 -12.31 27.60
N PRO A 151 13.49 -13.51 28.06
CA PRO A 151 14.28 -14.27 29.03
C PRO A 151 15.50 -14.97 28.41
N GLN A 152 15.44 -15.39 27.14
CA GLN A 152 16.51 -16.16 26.47
C GLN A 152 16.86 -15.58 25.09
N ARG A 153 17.79 -14.62 25.07
CA ARG A 153 18.22 -13.93 23.84
C ARG A 153 18.90 -14.85 22.82
N THR A 154 19.73 -15.79 23.29
CA THR A 154 20.43 -16.76 22.43
C THR A 154 19.45 -17.70 21.73
N GLN A 155 18.49 -18.26 22.47
CA GLN A 155 17.46 -19.12 21.88
C GLN A 155 16.60 -18.35 20.86
N TRP A 156 16.27 -17.09 21.16
CA TRP A 156 15.49 -16.24 20.26
C TRP A 156 16.23 -16.00 18.94
N ILE A 157 17.53 -15.68 18.96
CA ILE A 157 18.27 -15.43 17.72
C ILE A 157 18.44 -16.69 16.87
N ASP A 158 18.60 -17.86 17.50
CA ASP A 158 18.68 -19.14 16.80
C ASP A 158 17.36 -19.48 16.08
N GLN A 159 16.22 -19.27 16.75
CA GLN A 159 14.90 -19.49 16.15
C GLN A 159 14.63 -18.53 15.00
N VAL A 160 14.90 -17.23 15.18
CA VAL A 160 14.76 -16.22 14.12
C VAL A 160 15.68 -16.53 12.93
N TYR A 161 16.90 -17.02 13.19
CA TYR A 161 17.80 -17.45 12.13
C TYR A 161 17.21 -18.61 11.32
N GLN A 162 16.63 -19.64 11.96
CA GLN A 162 16.01 -20.74 11.23
C GLN A 162 14.79 -20.28 10.43
N GLU A 163 13.90 -19.48 11.02
CA GLU A 163 12.74 -18.92 10.31
C GLU A 163 13.16 -18.12 9.07
N LEU A 164 14.12 -17.20 9.21
CA LEU A 164 14.65 -16.44 8.08
C LEU A 164 15.32 -17.34 7.05
N ARG A 165 16.11 -18.33 7.48
CA ARG A 165 16.84 -19.22 6.57
C ARG A 165 15.89 -20.04 5.71
N GLU A 166 14.86 -20.63 6.30
CA GLU A 166 13.89 -21.43 5.55
C GLU A 166 13.01 -20.57 4.64
N ALA A 167 12.59 -19.38 5.09
CA ALA A 167 11.88 -18.45 4.24
C ALA A 167 12.75 -17.99 3.06
N LEU A 168 14.00 -17.55 3.31
CA LEU A 168 14.94 -17.05 2.29
C LEU A 168 15.30 -18.09 1.22
N ARG A 169 15.26 -19.39 1.55
CA ARG A 169 15.47 -20.48 0.58
C ARG A 169 14.40 -20.58 -0.50
N GLN A 170 13.21 -20.02 -0.25
CA GLN A 170 12.10 -19.99 -1.21
C GLN A 170 12.20 -18.80 -2.19
N LEU A 171 13.17 -17.90 -1.99
CA LEU A 171 13.38 -16.72 -2.83
C LEU A 171 14.50 -16.95 -3.85
N SER A 172 14.50 -16.14 -4.91
CA SER A 172 15.64 -16.07 -5.82
C SER A 172 16.88 -15.56 -5.11
N VAL A 173 18.07 -15.89 -5.64
CA VAL A 173 19.35 -15.44 -5.08
C VAL A 173 19.39 -13.91 -4.93
N LYS A 174 18.87 -13.16 -5.91
CA LYS A 174 18.80 -11.69 -5.84
C LYS A 174 17.92 -11.23 -4.68
N GLU A 175 16.70 -11.73 -4.58
CA GLU A 175 15.75 -11.37 -3.52
C GLU A 175 16.32 -11.71 -2.12
N ALA A 176 16.89 -12.90 -1.95
CA ALA A 176 17.50 -13.32 -0.69
C ALA A 176 18.71 -12.45 -0.33
N THR A 177 19.51 -12.04 -1.32
CA THR A 177 20.64 -11.12 -1.14
C THR A 177 20.15 -9.75 -0.66
N LEU A 178 19.09 -9.20 -1.27
CA LEU A 178 18.52 -7.90 -0.87
C LEU A 178 18.13 -7.86 0.59
N ILE A 179 17.56 -8.96 1.12
CA ILE A 179 17.13 -9.03 2.52
C ILE A 179 18.34 -9.25 3.43
N SER A 180 19.09 -10.32 3.19
CA SER A 180 20.17 -10.76 4.09
C SER A 180 21.29 -9.72 4.21
N TYR A 181 21.68 -9.06 3.12
CA TYR A 181 22.78 -8.10 3.13
C TYR A 181 22.42 -6.80 3.86
N ARG A 182 21.14 -6.52 4.10
CA ARG A 182 20.70 -5.35 4.86
C ARG A 182 20.52 -5.61 6.36
N LEU A 183 20.57 -6.86 6.80
CA LEU A 183 20.55 -7.18 8.23
C LEU A 183 21.84 -6.69 8.89
N SER A 184 21.72 -6.16 10.10
CA SER A 184 22.83 -5.62 10.88
C SER A 184 23.03 -6.44 12.13
N GLY A 185 24.29 -6.67 12.49
CA GLY A 185 24.71 -7.29 13.74
C GLY A 185 25.88 -6.49 14.31
N LEU A 186 27.02 -7.15 14.53
CA LEU A 186 28.27 -6.46 14.89
C LEU A 186 28.80 -5.54 13.79
N LYS A 187 28.48 -5.87 12.52
CA LYS A 187 28.70 -5.02 11.36
C LYS A 187 27.36 -4.48 10.89
N THR A 188 27.35 -3.24 10.45
CA THR A 188 26.19 -2.64 9.79
C THR A 188 25.96 -3.33 8.46
N GLY A 189 24.71 -3.69 8.18
CA GLY A 189 24.29 -4.18 6.88
C GLY A 189 24.50 -3.12 5.79
N LEU A 190 24.47 -3.55 4.53
CA LEU A 190 24.71 -2.66 3.40
C LEU A 190 23.57 -1.65 3.22
N SER A 191 23.96 -0.41 2.90
CA SER A 191 23.05 0.63 2.46
C SER A 191 22.60 0.40 1.00
N TYR A 192 21.52 1.06 0.57
CA TYR A 192 21.07 0.97 -0.82
C TYR A 192 22.15 1.40 -1.84
N PRO A 193 22.92 2.50 -1.63
CA PRO A 193 24.02 2.83 -2.52
C PRO A 193 25.09 1.73 -2.63
N GLN A 194 25.45 1.08 -1.52
CA GLN A 194 26.40 -0.04 -1.55
C GLN A 194 25.83 -1.27 -2.27
N LEU A 195 24.52 -1.50 -2.18
CA LEU A 195 23.85 -2.56 -2.93
C LEU A 195 23.72 -2.25 -4.43
N VAL A 196 23.56 -0.98 -4.80
CA VAL A 196 23.58 -0.52 -6.21
C VAL A 196 24.88 -0.94 -6.88
N GLU A 197 26.02 -0.63 -6.26
CA GLU A 197 27.35 -0.98 -6.80
C GLU A 197 27.52 -2.49 -6.96
N LYS A 198 26.92 -3.27 -6.05
CA LYS A 198 27.01 -4.73 -6.07
C LYS A 198 26.10 -5.40 -7.11
N LEU A 199 24.93 -4.81 -7.37
CA LEU A 199 23.85 -5.46 -8.12
C LEU A 199 23.55 -4.81 -9.48
N ASP A 200 24.34 -3.80 -9.88
CA ASP A 200 24.19 -3.06 -11.13
C ASP A 200 22.73 -2.61 -11.37
N SER A 201 22.23 -1.79 -10.45
CA SER A 201 20.84 -1.33 -10.45
C SER A 201 20.74 0.12 -9.98
N ASP A 202 19.55 0.70 -9.95
CA ASP A 202 19.33 2.04 -9.41
C ASP A 202 18.71 1.98 -8.00
N VAL A 203 18.93 3.05 -7.22
CA VAL A 203 18.50 3.11 -5.81
C VAL A 203 16.98 2.97 -5.65
N LEU A 204 16.18 3.53 -6.58
CA LEU A 204 14.72 3.52 -6.47
C LEU A 204 14.17 2.12 -6.79
N SER A 205 14.66 1.50 -7.86
CA SER A 205 14.32 0.12 -8.20
C SER A 205 14.72 -0.84 -7.09
N LEU A 206 15.93 -0.74 -6.53
CA LEU A 206 16.35 -1.63 -5.45
C LEU A 206 15.51 -1.49 -4.18
N ARG A 207 14.99 -0.29 -3.88
CA ARG A 207 14.06 -0.10 -2.75
C ARG A 207 12.75 -0.83 -2.97
N LEU A 208 12.20 -0.76 -4.18
CA LEU A 208 10.99 -1.49 -4.56
C LEU A 208 11.22 -2.99 -4.52
N GLU A 209 12.28 -3.46 -5.17
CA GLU A 209 12.65 -4.88 -5.22
C GLU A 209 12.90 -5.43 -3.81
N PHE A 210 13.51 -4.65 -2.92
CA PHE A 210 13.66 -5.02 -1.51
C PHE A 210 12.31 -5.24 -0.83
N MET A 211 11.36 -4.31 -1.02
CA MET A 211 10.04 -4.43 -0.40
C MET A 211 9.26 -5.62 -0.96
N MET A 212 9.31 -5.85 -2.28
CA MET A 212 8.70 -7.02 -2.92
C MET A 212 9.32 -8.32 -2.40
N ALA A 213 10.65 -8.40 -2.34
CA ALA A 213 11.38 -9.54 -1.79
C ALA A 213 11.00 -9.78 -0.33
N TRP A 214 10.96 -8.72 0.49
CA TRP A 214 10.60 -8.83 1.90
C TRP A 214 9.19 -9.36 2.07
N ARG A 215 8.21 -8.85 1.31
CA ARG A 215 6.83 -9.37 1.35
C ARG A 215 6.75 -10.82 0.90
N LYS A 216 7.47 -11.20 -0.16
CA LYS A 216 7.56 -12.60 -0.59
C LYS A 216 8.14 -13.49 0.51
N CYS A 217 9.18 -13.02 1.20
CA CYS A 217 9.75 -13.71 2.37
C CYS A 217 8.70 -13.91 3.48
N LEU A 218 7.91 -12.88 3.79
CA LEU A 218 6.83 -12.99 4.80
C LEU A 218 5.80 -14.07 4.47
N ARG A 219 5.50 -14.33 3.18
CA ARG A 219 4.58 -15.40 2.75
C ARG A 219 5.10 -16.81 3.02
N HIS A 220 6.40 -16.95 3.30
CA HIS A 220 7.05 -18.23 3.58
C HIS A 220 7.39 -18.40 5.06
N LEU A 221 6.99 -17.46 5.92
CA LEU A 221 7.11 -17.59 7.37
C LEU A 221 5.91 -18.34 7.94
N ASP A 222 6.13 -19.06 9.04
CA ASP A 222 5.06 -19.67 9.83
C ASP A 222 4.23 -18.58 10.51
N GLU A 223 2.89 -18.66 10.43
CA GLU A 223 1.95 -17.74 11.07
C GLU A 223 2.15 -17.67 12.59
N ALA A 224 2.55 -18.77 13.22
CA ALA A 224 2.88 -18.81 14.65
C ALA A 224 4.36 -18.48 14.96
N GLY A 225 5.15 -18.21 13.92
CA GLY A 225 6.59 -17.94 14.00
C GLY A 225 6.91 -16.66 14.78
N LEU A 226 8.08 -16.61 15.40
CA LEU A 226 8.57 -15.45 16.15
C LEU A 226 8.56 -14.17 15.32
N ILE A 227 8.93 -14.25 14.04
CA ILE A 227 9.07 -13.06 13.21
C ILE A 227 7.73 -12.38 13.00
N LEU A 228 6.68 -13.11 12.59
CA LEU A 228 5.36 -12.51 12.39
C LEU A 228 4.75 -12.00 13.69
N ARG A 229 5.05 -12.66 14.83
CA ARG A 229 4.65 -12.18 16.16
C ARG A 229 5.20 -10.81 16.54
N LEU A 230 6.32 -10.38 15.96
CA LEU A 230 6.85 -9.02 16.18
C LEU A 230 5.92 -7.92 15.62
N GLY A 231 4.91 -8.28 14.85
CA GLY A 231 3.95 -7.37 14.22
C GLY A 231 2.49 -7.55 14.66
N GLU A 232 2.18 -8.38 15.65
CA GLU A 232 0.80 -8.67 16.09
C GLU A 232 0.02 -7.42 16.51
N ASP A 233 0.69 -6.44 17.13
CA ASP A 233 0.09 -5.19 17.59
C ASP A 233 -0.02 -4.12 16.49
N ILE A 234 0.45 -4.41 15.27
CA ILE A 234 0.37 -3.46 14.16
C ILE A 234 -1.04 -3.51 13.58
N ASP A 235 -1.75 -2.39 13.65
CA ASP A 235 -3.08 -2.24 13.05
C ASP A 235 -3.02 -2.43 11.52
N GLN A 236 -3.73 -3.44 11.04
CA GLN A 236 -3.88 -3.78 9.63
C GLN A 236 -5.26 -3.43 9.06
N SER A 237 -6.16 -2.84 9.88
CA SER A 237 -7.54 -2.47 9.48
C SER A 237 -7.51 -1.71 8.17
N LYS A 238 -8.37 -1.92 7.17
CA LYS A 238 -8.31 -1.20 5.87
C LYS A 238 -8.97 0.18 5.85
N MET A 239 -9.52 0.63 6.97
CA MET A 239 -10.27 1.88 7.08
C MET A 239 -9.54 2.93 7.93
N THR A 240 -9.67 4.23 7.62
CA THR A 240 -9.10 5.30 8.45
C THR A 240 -9.72 5.27 9.85
N GLN A 241 -8.96 5.71 10.87
CA GLN A 241 -9.49 5.76 12.24
C GLN A 241 -10.77 6.59 12.36
N SER A 242 -10.92 7.64 11.56
CA SER A 242 -12.13 8.46 11.57
C SER A 242 -13.32 7.72 10.94
N ALA A 243 -13.13 7.00 9.82
CA ALA A 243 -14.19 6.17 9.25
C ALA A 243 -14.53 4.98 10.16
N GLN A 244 -13.53 4.37 10.82
CA GLN A 244 -13.73 3.31 11.81
C GLN A 244 -14.62 3.77 12.97
N LYS A 245 -14.38 4.97 13.51
CA LYS A 245 -15.25 5.55 14.55
C LYS A 245 -16.69 5.75 14.06
N THR A 246 -16.88 6.20 12.81
CA THR A 246 -18.22 6.27 12.20
C THR A 246 -18.86 4.89 12.14
N TRP A 247 -18.10 3.89 11.69
CA TRP A 247 -18.59 2.53 11.54
C TRP A 247 -19.00 1.91 12.87
N ASP A 248 -18.19 2.09 13.92
CA ASP A 248 -18.49 1.61 15.26
C ASP A 248 -19.80 2.21 15.79
N MET A 249 -20.06 3.50 15.53
CA MET A 249 -21.33 4.12 15.90
C MET A 249 -22.51 3.57 15.09
N LEU A 250 -22.35 3.38 13.77
CA LEU A 250 -23.40 2.78 12.94
C LEU A 250 -23.78 1.37 13.41
N ARG A 251 -22.77 0.55 13.73
CA ARG A 251 -22.98 -0.81 14.26
C ARG A 251 -23.67 -0.82 15.63
N ASN A 252 -23.50 0.23 16.41
CA ASN A 252 -24.20 0.43 17.68
C ASN A 252 -25.62 1.00 17.52
N GLY A 253 -26.14 1.13 16.29
CA GLY A 253 -27.51 1.53 16.01
C GLY A 253 -27.75 3.05 15.97
N PHE A 254 -26.69 3.88 16.01
CA PHE A 254 -26.83 5.32 15.89
C PHE A 254 -27.24 5.74 14.47
N ALA A 255 -28.17 6.68 14.36
CA ALA A 255 -28.59 7.23 13.08
C ALA A 255 -27.51 8.19 12.50
N LEU A 256 -27.44 8.34 11.18
CA LEU A 256 -26.41 9.17 10.51
C LEU A 256 -26.41 10.64 10.96
N ASN A 257 -27.60 11.21 11.16
CA ASN A 257 -27.74 12.59 11.64
C ASN A 257 -27.15 12.73 13.05
N GLU A 258 -27.44 11.76 13.92
CA GLU A 258 -26.92 11.74 15.28
C GLU A 258 -25.40 11.58 15.31
N ILE A 259 -24.83 10.72 14.46
CA ILE A 259 -23.38 10.59 14.32
C ILE A 259 -22.77 11.91 13.85
N SER A 260 -23.37 12.55 12.85
CA SER A 260 -22.88 13.82 12.30
C SER A 260 -22.86 14.93 13.34
N GLU A 261 -23.90 15.03 14.17
CA GLU A 261 -23.99 16.00 15.27
C GLU A 261 -22.98 15.71 16.38
N ARG A 262 -22.97 14.48 16.92
CA ARG A 262 -22.06 14.06 18.00
C ARG A 262 -20.60 14.24 17.62
N ARG A 263 -20.27 13.96 16.36
CA ARG A 263 -18.90 14.06 15.82
C ARG A 263 -18.58 15.41 15.16
N ARG A 264 -19.57 16.31 15.05
CA ARG A 264 -19.46 17.62 14.37
C ARG A 264 -18.91 17.50 12.94
N LEU A 265 -19.37 16.48 12.20
CA LEU A 265 -18.93 16.21 10.84
C LEU A 265 -19.78 17.00 9.83
N LYS A 266 -19.12 17.56 8.81
CA LYS A 266 -19.84 18.09 7.64
C LYS A 266 -20.43 16.93 6.85
N LYS A 267 -21.52 17.19 6.12
CA LYS A 267 -22.15 16.20 5.22
C LYS A 267 -21.14 15.52 4.30
N SER A 268 -20.26 16.28 3.65
CA SER A 268 -19.23 15.74 2.76
C SER A 268 -18.24 14.80 3.47
N THR A 269 -17.85 15.12 4.71
CA THR A 269 -16.97 14.25 5.51
C THR A 269 -17.69 12.97 5.93
N MET A 270 -18.98 13.05 6.25
CA MET A 270 -19.81 11.89 6.55
C MET A 270 -19.96 10.97 5.33
N GLU A 271 -20.24 11.54 4.16
CA GLU A 271 -20.29 10.83 2.87
C GLU A 271 -18.95 10.14 2.55
N ASP A 272 -17.83 10.83 2.76
CA ASP A 272 -16.50 10.24 2.59
C ASP A 272 -16.25 9.04 3.50
N HIS A 273 -16.68 9.12 4.76
CA HIS A 273 -16.61 7.99 5.68
C HIS A 273 -17.50 6.83 5.22
N LEU A 274 -18.73 7.09 4.77
CA LEU A 274 -19.63 6.04 4.29
C LEU A 274 -19.09 5.33 3.05
N VAL A 275 -18.48 6.08 2.11
CA VAL A 275 -17.83 5.47 0.95
C VAL A 275 -16.64 4.62 1.36
N GLU A 276 -15.83 5.07 2.32
CA GLU A 276 -14.73 4.26 2.85
C GLU A 276 -15.22 2.98 3.55
N ILE A 277 -16.28 3.06 4.34
CA ILE A 277 -16.93 1.90 4.95
C ILE A 277 -17.45 0.95 3.86
N ALA A 278 -18.11 1.47 2.83
CA ALA A 278 -18.63 0.67 1.72
C ALA A 278 -17.53 -0.09 0.95
N MET A 279 -16.32 0.47 0.86
CA MET A 279 -15.17 -0.18 0.21
C MET A 279 -14.62 -1.36 1.02
N TYR A 280 -14.62 -1.25 2.36
CA TYR A 280 -13.83 -2.14 3.22
C TYR A 280 -14.63 -3.01 4.17
N SER A 281 -15.88 -2.68 4.44
CA SER A 281 -16.76 -3.48 5.29
C SER A 281 -17.41 -4.60 4.47
N ASP A 282 -17.39 -5.80 5.03
CA ASP A 282 -18.10 -6.97 4.50
C ASP A 282 -19.60 -6.73 4.46
N VAL A 283 -20.14 -6.17 5.53
CA VAL A 283 -21.55 -5.78 5.65
C VAL A 283 -21.68 -4.27 5.49
N PHE A 284 -22.52 -3.83 4.56
CA PHE A 284 -22.85 -2.42 4.35
C PHE A 284 -24.32 -2.26 3.95
N PRO A 285 -25.12 -1.41 4.62
CA PRO A 285 -26.55 -1.26 4.35
C PRO A 285 -26.80 -0.38 3.12
N ARG A 286 -26.38 -0.84 1.92
CA ARG A 286 -26.49 -0.11 0.66
C ARG A 286 -27.90 0.40 0.38
N SER A 287 -28.93 -0.39 0.70
CA SER A 287 -30.34 -0.06 0.47
C SER A 287 -30.82 1.21 1.19
N GLN A 288 -30.10 1.68 2.22
CA GLN A 288 -30.38 2.97 2.87
C GLN A 288 -29.98 4.18 1.99
N PHE A 289 -29.13 3.97 0.98
CA PHE A 289 -28.54 5.02 0.17
C PHE A 289 -28.87 4.90 -1.31
N LEU A 290 -28.98 3.66 -1.83
CA LEU A 290 -29.37 3.38 -3.21
C LEU A 290 -30.39 2.27 -3.28
N SER A 291 -31.42 2.48 -4.11
CA SER A 291 -32.27 1.39 -4.59
C SER A 291 -31.49 0.40 -5.46
N ASP A 292 -32.00 -0.82 -5.58
CA ASP A 292 -31.37 -1.83 -6.46
C ASP A 292 -31.40 -1.44 -7.93
N ALA A 293 -32.41 -0.67 -8.36
CA ALA A 293 -32.50 -0.14 -9.72
C ALA A 293 -31.37 0.87 -10.00
N GLN A 294 -31.15 1.83 -9.07
CA GLN A 294 -30.05 2.80 -9.19
C GLN A 294 -28.69 2.11 -9.15
N PHE A 295 -28.50 1.13 -8.26
CA PHE A 295 -27.25 0.37 -8.20
C PHE A 295 -26.96 -0.34 -9.52
N LYS A 296 -27.92 -1.12 -10.04
CA LYS A 296 -27.77 -1.84 -11.31
C LYS A 296 -27.45 -0.89 -12.46
N GLU A 297 -28.16 0.23 -12.58
CA GLU A 297 -27.91 1.20 -13.65
C GLU A 297 -26.49 1.78 -13.57
N VAL A 298 -26.02 2.15 -12.37
CA VAL A 298 -24.64 2.65 -12.20
C VAL A 298 -23.61 1.61 -12.60
N ILE A 299 -23.78 0.34 -12.19
CA ILE A 299 -22.85 -0.73 -12.54
C ILE A 299 -22.88 -1.02 -14.04
N GLU A 300 -24.05 -1.06 -14.66
CA GLU A 300 -24.21 -1.24 -16.11
C GLU A 300 -23.50 -0.13 -16.91
N VAL A 301 -23.71 1.13 -16.55
CA VAL A 301 -23.05 2.28 -17.20
C VAL A 301 -21.54 2.22 -16.99
N ALA A 302 -21.08 1.94 -15.77
CA ALA A 302 -19.65 1.84 -15.46
C ALA A 302 -18.97 0.69 -16.23
N ASN A 303 -19.61 -0.47 -16.33
CA ASN A 303 -19.10 -1.64 -17.04
C ASN A 303 -19.09 -1.43 -18.56
N ARG A 304 -20.19 -0.92 -19.13
CA ARG A 304 -20.30 -0.64 -20.56
C ARG A 304 -19.23 0.33 -21.06
N ASN A 305 -18.91 1.33 -20.25
CA ASN A 305 -17.98 2.40 -20.61
C ASN A 305 -16.56 2.18 -20.04
N GLU A 306 -16.35 1.06 -19.34
CA GLU A 306 -15.10 0.71 -18.66
C GLU A 306 -14.50 1.87 -17.81
N THR A 307 -15.35 2.64 -17.15
CA THR A 307 -15.00 3.92 -16.51
C THR A 307 -15.32 3.94 -15.02
N PHE A 308 -14.48 4.64 -14.25
CA PHE A 308 -14.77 5.05 -12.87
C PHE A 308 -14.91 6.57 -12.74
N SER A 309 -15.05 7.28 -13.86
CA SER A 309 -15.28 8.71 -13.90
C SER A 309 -16.72 9.02 -13.50
N LEU A 310 -16.89 9.54 -12.29
CA LEU A 310 -18.19 9.92 -11.74
C LEU A 310 -18.97 10.85 -12.69
N LYS A 311 -18.28 11.80 -13.35
CA LYS A 311 -18.89 12.75 -14.29
C LYS A 311 -19.43 12.04 -15.53
N ARG A 312 -18.67 11.08 -16.10
CA ARG A 312 -19.10 10.30 -17.26
C ARG A 312 -20.29 9.43 -16.91
N ILE A 313 -20.21 8.71 -15.80
CA ILE A 313 -21.31 7.85 -15.32
C ILE A 313 -22.58 8.67 -15.11
N LYS A 314 -22.51 9.77 -14.33
CA LYS A 314 -23.66 10.63 -14.05
C LYS A 314 -24.34 11.17 -15.31
N GLY A 315 -23.57 11.44 -16.38
CA GLY A 315 -24.10 11.94 -17.65
C GLY A 315 -24.96 10.95 -18.44
N GLU A 316 -24.90 9.66 -18.10
CA GLU A 316 -25.63 8.59 -18.80
C GLU A 316 -26.71 7.91 -17.95
N LEU A 317 -26.82 8.24 -16.66
CA LEU A 317 -27.86 7.69 -15.78
C LEU A 317 -29.22 8.30 -16.13
N LYS A 318 -30.24 7.44 -16.20
CA LYS A 318 -31.65 7.84 -16.35
C LYS A 318 -32.33 8.02 -15.01
N LEU A 319 -31.93 7.24 -13.99
CA LEU A 319 -32.43 7.39 -12.64
C LEU A 319 -31.68 8.51 -11.92
N GLU A 320 -32.43 9.34 -11.19
CA GLU A 320 -31.85 10.39 -10.35
C GLU A 320 -30.94 9.78 -9.29
N THR A 321 -29.63 9.96 -9.50
CA THR A 321 -28.57 9.39 -8.66
C THR A 321 -27.47 10.42 -8.48
N ASP A 322 -27.17 10.86 -7.26
CA ASP A 322 -26.12 11.86 -7.02
C ASP A 322 -24.70 11.26 -7.01
N TYR A 323 -23.68 12.12 -6.91
CA TYR A 323 -22.28 11.66 -6.90
C TYR A 323 -21.92 10.80 -5.70
N PHE A 324 -22.54 11.01 -4.54
CA PHE A 324 -22.31 10.19 -3.36
C PHE A 324 -22.85 8.77 -3.60
N GLN A 325 -24.04 8.66 -4.17
CA GLN A 325 -24.66 7.39 -4.51
C GLN A 325 -23.84 6.63 -5.56
N ILE A 326 -23.35 7.30 -6.60
CA ILE A 326 -22.45 6.67 -7.60
C ILE A 326 -21.20 6.11 -6.91
N ARG A 327 -20.59 6.85 -5.98
CA ARG A 327 -19.40 6.38 -5.23
C ARG A 327 -19.70 5.14 -4.39
N ILE A 328 -20.86 5.08 -3.74
CA ILE A 328 -21.29 3.90 -2.98
C ILE A 328 -21.48 2.69 -3.90
N ALA A 329 -22.13 2.88 -5.05
CA ALA A 329 -22.31 1.80 -6.02
C ALA A 329 -20.96 1.25 -6.51
N LEU A 330 -20.04 2.13 -6.91
CA LEU A 330 -18.70 1.72 -7.35
C LEU A 330 -17.90 1.03 -6.24
N ALA A 331 -18.00 1.49 -4.99
CA ALA A 331 -17.37 0.86 -3.83
C ALA A 331 -17.92 -0.54 -3.55
N ARG A 332 -19.22 -0.78 -3.79
CA ARG A 332 -19.87 -2.07 -3.57
C ARG A 332 -19.84 -3.03 -4.75
N LYS A 333 -19.44 -2.55 -5.94
CA LYS A 333 -19.34 -3.36 -7.17
C LYS A 333 -18.70 -4.73 -6.94
N ARG A 334 -17.49 -4.77 -6.35
CA ARG A 334 -16.73 -6.03 -6.12
C ARG A 334 -17.35 -6.99 -5.11
N TRP A 335 -18.24 -6.49 -4.25
CA TRP A 335 -18.88 -7.29 -3.21
C TRP A 335 -20.14 -7.98 -3.70
N GLU A 336 -20.85 -7.37 -4.65
CA GLU A 336 -22.16 -7.81 -5.14
C GLU A 336 -22.10 -8.44 -6.54
N GLU A 337 -20.94 -8.39 -7.22
CA GLU A 337 -20.63 -9.21 -8.41
C GLU A 337 -20.05 -10.60 -8.06
N ARG A 338 -19.78 -10.88 -6.77
CA ARG A 338 -19.37 -12.20 -6.25
C ARG A 338 -20.58 -13.01 -5.84
#